data_AF-A0A4Z1AAD1-F1
#
_entry.id   AF-A0A4Z1AAD1-F1
#
_cell.length_a   1.000
_cell.length_b   1.000
_cell.length_c   1.000
_cell.angle_alpha   90.00
_cell.angle_beta   90.00
_cell.angle_gamma   90.00
#
_symmetry.space_group_name_H-M   'P 1'
#
loop_
_entity.id
_entity.type
_entity.pdbx_description
1 polymer ?
#
loop_
_entity_poly.entity_id
_entity_poly.type
_entity_poly.pdbx_seq_one_letter_code
_entity_poly.pdbx_strand_id
1 'polypeptide(L)'
;MKNKLLTPIKAIDTFVKCKKEGERIPILVWDSLRTYQRWNQVELTGLLNASAYFPDILFEKDMEKKIQHRLDEFNSRIVDIPIK
;
A
#
# COMPACT_ATOMS: atom_id res chain seq x y z
N MET A 1 -18.36 16.20 6.03
CA MET A 1 -17.71 15.32 7.04
C MET A 1 -16.38 14.87 6.46
N LYS A 2 -15.25 15.05 7.17
CA LYS A 2 -13.97 14.46 6.72
C LYS A 2 -14.08 12.95 6.97
N ASN A 3 -14.08 12.13 5.92
CA ASN A 3 -13.99 10.68 6.07
C ASN A 3 -12.71 10.37 6.82
N LYS A 4 -12.82 9.74 8.00
CA LYS A 4 -11.66 9.32 8.78
C LYS A 4 -10.99 8.18 8.01
N LEU A 5 -9.80 8.43 7.46
CA LEU A 5 -9.01 7.41 6.79
C LEU A 5 -8.60 6.33 7.79
N LEU A 6 -8.42 5.11 7.28
CA LEU A 6 -7.76 4.05 8.03
C LEU A 6 -6.25 4.29 8.04
N THR A 7 -5.57 3.69 9.01
CA THR A 7 -4.13 3.50 8.88
C THR A 7 -3.85 2.58 7.67
N PRO A 8 -2.70 2.72 7.02
CA PRO A 8 -2.34 1.89 5.85
C PRO A 8 -2.51 0.39 6.07
N ILE A 9 -1.98 -0.11 7.19
CA ILE A 9 -2.09 -1.52 7.59
C ILE A 9 -3.56 -1.93 7.71
N LYS A 10 -4.38 -1.12 8.38
CA LYS A 10 -5.80 -1.44 8.57
C LYS A 10 -6.58 -1.42 7.26
N ALA A 11 -6.21 -0.54 6.32
CA ALA A 11 -6.82 -0.51 4.99
C ALA A 11 -6.51 -1.80 4.22
N ILE A 12 -5.24 -2.24 4.19
CA ILE A 12 -4.83 -3.49 3.54
C ILE A 12 -5.53 -4.69 4.19
N ASP A 13 -5.50 -4.80 5.52
CA ASP A 13 -6.13 -5.89 6.25
C ASP A 13 -7.62 -5.99 5.97
N THR A 14 -8.30 -4.85 5.95
CA THR A 14 -9.75 -4.78 5.70
C THR A 14 -10.06 -5.15 4.26
N PHE A 15 -9.26 -4.70 3.29
CA PHE A 15 -9.38 -5.10 1.90
C PHE A 15 -9.28 -6.63 1.76
N VAL A 16 -8.20 -7.21 2.31
CA VAL A 16 -7.92 -8.65 2.26
C VAL A 16 -9.04 -9.45 2.93
N LYS A 17 -9.52 -8.99 4.09
CA LYS A 17 -10.63 -9.63 4.79
C LYS A 17 -11.90 -9.66 3.94
N CYS A 18 -12.33 -8.50 3.43
CA CYS A 18 -13.53 -8.42 2.58
C CYS A 18 -13.40 -9.31 1.33
N LYS A 19 -12.21 -9.37 0.72
CA LYS A 19 -11.94 -10.26 -0.41
C LYS A 19 -12.08 -11.75 -0.09
N LYS A 20 -11.55 -12.18 1.06
CA LYS A 20 -11.66 -13.57 1.52
C LYS A 20 -13.10 -13.95 1.86
N GLU A 21 -13.86 -13.01 2.41
CA GLU A 21 -15.24 -13.24 2.86
C GLU A 21 -16.29 -13.00 1.77
N GLY A 22 -15.88 -12.53 0.58
CA GLY A 22 -16.81 -12.18 -0.50
C GLY A 22 -17.65 -10.93 -0.19
N GLU A 23 -17.21 -10.10 0.76
CA GLU A 23 -17.90 -8.89 1.17
C GLU A 23 -17.58 -7.70 0.28
N ARG A 24 -18.49 -6.72 0.26
CA ARG A 24 -18.25 -5.44 -0.40
C ARG A 24 -17.17 -4.65 0.35
N ILE A 25 -16.14 -4.24 -0.39
CA ILE A 25 -15.05 -3.41 0.14
C ILE A 25 -15.58 -1.99 0.47
N PRO A 26 -15.46 -1.51 1.71
CA PRO A 26 -15.93 -0.18 2.09
C PRO A 26 -15.22 0.94 1.33
N ILE A 27 -15.93 2.03 1.01
CA ILE A 27 -15.35 3.19 0.28
C ILE A 27 -14.14 3.77 1.02
N LEU A 28 -14.18 3.83 2.35
CA LEU A 28 -13.08 4.34 3.16
C LEU A 28 -11.77 3.54 3.00
N VAL A 29 -11.85 2.25 2.64
CA VAL A 29 -10.66 1.43 2.36
C VAL A 29 -10.00 1.94 1.08
N TRP A 30 -10.79 2.14 0.02
CA TRP A 30 -10.33 2.71 -1.23
C TRP A 30 -9.77 4.13 -1.06
N ASP A 31 -10.47 4.98 -0.28
CA ASP A 31 -9.98 6.32 0.03
C ASP A 31 -8.62 6.29 0.74
N SER A 32 -8.41 5.31 1.62
CA SER A 32 -7.12 5.11 2.31
C SER A 32 -6.05 4.59 1.36
N LEU A 33 -6.35 3.57 0.55
CA LEU A 33 -5.41 2.98 -0.42
C LEU A 33 -4.92 4.00 -1.46
N ARG A 34 -5.76 4.96 -1.88
CA ARG A 34 -5.35 6.09 -2.76
C ARG A 34 -4.24 6.95 -2.20
N THR A 35 -3.95 6.87 -0.89
CA THR A 35 -2.86 7.64 -0.27
C THR A 35 -1.52 6.91 -0.25
N TYR A 36 -1.39 5.73 -0.89
CA TYR A 36 -0.18 4.89 -0.89
C TYR A 36 1.12 5.64 -1.23
N GLN A 37 1.04 6.66 -2.08
CA GLN A 37 2.16 7.52 -2.46
C GLN A 37 2.81 8.27 -1.29
N ARG A 38 2.22 8.23 -0.08
CA ARG A 38 2.76 8.85 1.13
C ARG A 38 3.20 7.84 2.19
N TRP A 39 2.90 6.55 1.99
CA TRP A 39 3.16 5.49 2.96
C TRP A 39 4.66 5.22 3.14
N ASN A 40 5.04 4.59 4.24
CA ASN A 40 6.44 4.21 4.46
C ASN A 40 6.79 2.88 3.75
N GLN A 41 8.06 2.48 3.83
CA GLN A 41 8.57 1.26 3.19
C GLN A 41 7.82 0.00 3.64
N VAL A 42 7.55 -0.16 4.94
CA VAL A 42 6.86 -1.33 5.50
C VAL A 42 5.44 -1.44 4.96
N GLU A 43 4.72 -0.32 4.93
CA GLU A 43 3.34 -0.25 4.45
C GLU A 43 3.24 -0.53 2.94
N LEU A 44 4.17 -0.01 2.15
CA LEU A 44 4.25 -0.27 0.70
C LEU A 44 4.59 -1.73 0.39
N THR A 45 5.54 -2.32 1.12
CA THR A 45 5.85 -3.75 1.01
C THR A 45 4.63 -4.61 1.38
N GLY A 46 3.90 -4.23 2.43
CA GLY A 46 2.64 -4.90 2.81
C GLY A 46 1.59 -4.84 1.69
N LEU A 47 1.47 -3.70 1.02
CA LEU A 47 0.56 -3.52 -0.11
C LEU A 47 0.93 -4.44 -1.30
N LEU A 48 2.21 -4.53 -1.66
CA LEU A 48 2.68 -5.45 -2.72
C LEU A 48 2.50 -6.93 -2.34
N ASN A 49 2.76 -7.29 -1.09
CA ASN A 49 2.54 -8.65 -0.62
C ASN A 49 1.06 -9.03 -0.71
N ALA A 50 0.16 -8.12 -0.36
CA ALA A 50 -1.28 -8.34 -0.50
C ALA A 50 -1.69 -8.51 -1.98
N SER A 51 -1.09 -7.74 -2.90
CA SER A 51 -1.42 -7.82 -4.32
C SER A 51 -1.02 -9.14 -4.98
N ALA A 52 -0.05 -9.87 -4.43
CA ALA A 52 0.29 -11.21 -4.90
C ALA A 52 -0.88 -12.21 -4.80
N TYR A 53 -1.80 -11.99 -3.84
CA TYR A 53 -2.99 -12.82 -3.64
C TYR A 53 -4.27 -12.16 -4.17
N PHE A 54 -4.36 -10.82 -4.07
CA PHE A 54 -5.52 -10.05 -4.48
C PHE A 54 -5.08 -8.87 -5.38
N PRO A 55 -4.84 -9.11 -6.67
CA PRO A 55 -4.20 -8.14 -7.56
C PRO A 55 -5.00 -6.86 -7.76
N ASP A 56 -6.31 -6.91 -7.55
CA ASP A 56 -7.21 -5.75 -7.70
C ASP A 56 -7.08 -4.72 -6.55
N ILE A 57 -6.31 -5.02 -5.51
CA ILE A 57 -5.88 -3.99 -4.54
C ILE A 57 -5.01 -2.91 -5.20
N LEU A 58 -4.37 -3.24 -6.33
CA LEU A 58 -3.66 -2.31 -7.19
C LEU A 58 -4.62 -1.79 -8.27
N PHE A 59 -5.42 -0.81 -7.90
CA PHE A 59 -6.53 -0.30 -8.73
C PHE A 59 -6.14 0.80 -9.71
N GLU A 60 -4.92 1.35 -9.63
CA GLU A 60 -4.43 2.38 -10.53
C GLU A 60 -3.54 1.81 -11.63
N LYS A 61 -3.54 2.46 -12.80
CA LYS A 61 -2.59 2.14 -13.86
C LYS A 61 -1.15 2.36 -13.38
N ASP A 62 -0.30 1.37 -13.66
CA ASP A 62 1.12 1.33 -13.31
C ASP A 62 1.39 1.47 -11.80
N MET A 63 0.41 1.15 -10.94
CA MET A 63 0.53 1.30 -9.49
C MET A 63 1.69 0.50 -8.91
N GLU A 64 1.86 -0.76 -9.34
CA GLU A 64 2.97 -1.62 -8.93
C GLU A 64 4.33 -0.97 -9.22
N LYS A 65 4.51 -0.45 -10.44
CA LYS A 65 5.75 0.25 -10.84
C LYS A 65 6.00 1.49 -9.98
N LYS A 66 4.96 2.27 -9.68
CA LYS A 66 5.07 3.46 -8.80
C LYS A 66 5.47 3.07 -7.38
N ILE A 67 4.91 1.97 -6.86
CA ILE A 67 5.28 1.46 -5.53
C ILE A 67 6.74 0.99 -5.54
N GLN A 68 7.14 0.22 -6.56
CA GLN A 68 8.51 -0.28 -6.69
C GLN A 68 9.52 0.87 -6.74
N HIS A 69 9.28 1.88 -7.57
CA HIS A 69 10.14 3.06 -7.65
C HIS A 69 10.34 3.73 -6.29
N ARG A 70 9.26 3.85 -5.49
CA ARG A 70 9.32 4.46 -4.17
C ARG A 70 10.05 3.58 -3.14
N LEU A 71 9.95 2.25 -3.26
CA LEU A 71 10.75 1.32 -2.46
C LEU A 71 12.24 1.44 -2.79
N ASP A 72 12.58 1.62 -4.07
CA ASP A 72 13.96 1.82 -4.51
C ASP A 72 14.54 3.13 -3.93
N GLU A 73 13.75 4.21 -3.88
CA GLU A 73 14.13 5.47 -3.22
C GLU A 73 14.38 5.32 -1.71
N PHE A 74 13.66 4.43 -1.02
CA PHE A 74 13.94 4.14 0.39
C PHE A 74 15.27 3.40 0.55
N ASN A 75 15.53 2.42 -0.32
CA ASN A 75 16.76 1.63 -0.29
C ASN A 75 18.00 2.48 -0.62
N SER A 76 17.91 3.41 -1.57
CA SER A 76 19.04 4.27 -1.96
C SER A 76 19.50 5.19 -0.81
N ARG A 77 18.61 5.56 0.11
CA ARG A 77 18.95 6.40 1.27
C ARG A 77 19.72 5.65 2.36
N ILE A 78 19.71 4.32 2.35
CA ILE A 78 20.37 3.50 3.38
C ILE A 78 21.86 3.27 3.06
N VAL A 79 22.29 3.48 1.80
CA VAL A 79 23.62 3.04 1.32
C VAL A 79 24.74 4.09 1.50
N ASP A 80 24.46 5.33 1.91
CA ASP A 80 25.48 6.38 2.06
C ASP A 80 26.06 6.50 3.47
N ILE A 81 26.64 5.41 4.00
CA ILE A 81 27.61 5.52 5.11
C ILE A 81 29.00 5.25 4.54
N PRO A 82 29.82 6.29 4.26
CA PRO A 82 31.21 6.08 3.93
C PRO A 82 31.91 5.45 5.14
N ILE A 83 32.33 4.20 5.00
CA ILE A 83 33.27 3.58 5.93
C ILE A 83 34.60 4.29 5.70
N LYS A 84 35.00 5.15 6.65
CA LYS A 84 36.36 5.71 6.73
C LYS A 84 37.28 4.74 7.45
#